data_AF-A0A4V1ZWH2-F1
#
_entry.id   AF-A0A4V1ZWH2-F1
#
_cell.length_a   1.000
_cell.length_b   1.000
_cell.length_c   1.000
_cell.angle_alpha   90.00
_cell.angle_beta   90.00
_cell.angle_gamma   90.00
#
_symmetry.space_group_name_H-M   'P 1'
#
loop_
_entity.id
_entity.type
_entity.pdbx_description
1 polymer ?
#
loop_
_entity_poly.entity_id
_entity_poly.type
_entity_poly.pdbx_seq_one_letter_code
_entity_poly.pdbx_strand_id
1 'polypeptide(L)'
;MSEPQPEERGLGDLLGQLVEDGKGYAHAEIGYYRTLLRAKLLDARAALWLGATAMALALAASVALVVGLVLTLSPLVGPGWATLIVVVGIGAIAGIMARLAWVQVKRILGEKP
;
A
#
# COMPACT_ATOMS: atom_id res chain seq x y z
N MET A 1 29.30 -43.44 -51.02
CA MET A 1 28.88 -42.72 -49.80
C MET A 1 28.01 -41.57 -50.29
N SER A 2 26.71 -41.63 -50.04
CA SER A 2 25.79 -40.56 -50.42
C SER A 2 25.78 -39.54 -49.30
N GLU A 3 26.49 -38.42 -49.49
CA GLU A 3 26.41 -37.29 -48.56
C GLU A 3 25.02 -36.65 -48.70
N PRO A 4 24.27 -36.45 -47.60
CA PRO A 4 23.00 -35.75 -47.67
C PRO A 4 23.31 -34.30 -48.06
N GLN A 5 22.81 -33.89 -49.22
CA GLN A 5 22.92 -32.52 -49.69
C GLN A 5 22.42 -31.59 -48.58
N PRO A 6 23.19 -30.55 -48.18
CA PRO A 6 22.69 -29.58 -47.24
C PRO A 6 21.57 -28.86 -47.96
N GLU A 7 20.32 -29.19 -47.61
CA GLU A 7 19.17 -28.38 -47.97
C GLU A 7 19.53 -26.95 -47.55
N GLU A 8 19.76 -26.09 -48.53
CA GLU A 8 20.00 -24.67 -48.36
C GLU A 8 18.76 -24.12 -47.64
N ARG A 9 18.81 -24.08 -46.31
CA ARG A 9 17.76 -23.48 -45.50
C ARG A 9 17.60 -22.05 -46.01
N GLY A 10 16.52 -21.83 -46.74
CA GLY A 10 16.27 -20.55 -47.38
C GLY A 10 16.22 -19.46 -46.33
N LEU A 11 16.59 -18.24 -46.69
CA LEU A 11 16.44 -17.07 -45.82
C LEU A 11 15.04 -16.98 -45.17
N GLY A 12 14.01 -17.51 -45.83
CA GLY A 12 12.66 -17.65 -45.28
C GLY A 12 12.56 -18.51 -44.01
N ASP A 13 13.30 -19.63 -43.92
CA ASP A 13 13.29 -20.50 -42.73
C ASP A 13 14.02 -19.85 -41.55
N LEU A 14 15.11 -19.14 -41.82
CA LEU A 14 15.86 -18.41 -40.79
C LEU A 14 15.04 -17.22 -40.25
N LEU A 15 14.33 -16.51 -41.13
CA LEU A 15 13.41 -15.45 -40.72
C LEU A 15 12.19 -16.00 -39.96
N GLY A 16 11.66 -17.14 -40.38
CA GLY A 16 10.60 -17.86 -39.67
C GLY A 16 11.03 -18.24 -38.25
N GLN A 17 12.23 -18.80 -38.09
CA GLN A 17 12.79 -19.14 -36.77
C GLN A 17 13.02 -17.90 -35.90
N LEU A 18 13.53 -16.79 -36.45
CA LEU A 18 13.70 -15.55 -35.68
C LEU A 18 12.37 -14.97 -35.16
N VAL A 19 11.30 -15.07 -35.95
CA VAL A 19 9.96 -14.63 -35.56
C VAL A 19 9.37 -15.55 -34.50
N GLU A 20 9.57 -16.85 -34.63
CA GLU A 20 9.11 -17.85 -33.67
C GLU A 20 9.84 -17.69 -32.32
N ASP A 21 11.16 -17.52 -32.35
CA ASP A 21 11.99 -17.26 -31.17
C ASP A 21 11.64 -15.92 -30.51
N GLY A 22 11.37 -14.88 -31.31
CA GLY A 22 10.92 -13.58 -30.82
C GLY A 22 9.54 -13.63 -30.14
N LYS A 23 8.62 -14.43 -30.67
CA LYS A 23 7.31 -14.69 -30.03
C LYS A 23 7.44 -15.46 -28.72
N GLY A 24 8.34 -16.44 -28.67
CA GLY A 24 8.65 -17.21 -27.46
C GLY A 24 9.22 -16.32 -26.37
N TYR A 25 10.17 -15.44 -26.72
CA TYR A 25 10.76 -14.46 -25.82
C TYR A 25 9.71 -13.46 -25.29
N ALA A 26 8.86 -12.92 -26.17
CA ALA A 26 7.77 -12.03 -25.76
C ALA A 26 6.76 -12.70 -24.81
N HIS A 27 6.42 -13.97 -25.05
CA HIS A 27 5.54 -14.73 -24.14
C HIS A 27 6.18 -14.98 -22.78
N ALA A 28 7.49 -15.25 -22.74
CA ALA A 28 8.23 -15.45 -21.50
C ALA A 28 8.27 -14.16 -20.66
N GLU A 29 8.50 -13.02 -21.29
CA GLU A 29 8.53 -11.72 -20.63
C GLU A 29 7.15 -11.36 -20.05
N ILE A 30 6.07 -11.56 -20.82
CA ILE A 30 4.69 -11.35 -20.36
C ILE A 30 4.38 -12.28 -19.16
N GLY A 31 4.84 -13.53 -19.21
CA GLY A 31 4.73 -14.48 -18.10
C GLY A 31 5.45 -14.01 -16.84
N TYR A 32 6.66 -13.47 -16.98
CA TYR A 32 7.45 -12.90 -15.90
C TYR A 32 6.77 -11.69 -15.25
N TYR A 33 6.32 -10.71 -16.04
CA TYR A 33 5.58 -9.55 -15.51
C TYR A 33 4.26 -9.97 -14.84
N ARG A 34 3.55 -10.95 -15.39
CA ARG A 34 2.28 -11.44 -14.82
C ARG A 34 2.48 -12.15 -13.48
N THR A 35 3.56 -12.89 -13.33
CA THR A 35 3.91 -13.54 -12.05
C THR A 35 4.41 -12.53 -11.02
N LEU A 36 5.23 -11.56 -11.42
CA LEU A 36 5.68 -10.46 -10.57
C LEU A 36 4.49 -9.62 -10.07
N LEU A 37 3.57 -9.25 -10.96
CA LEU A 37 2.33 -8.53 -10.62
C LEU A 37 1.47 -9.32 -9.64
N ARG A 38 1.29 -10.63 -9.85
CA ARG A 38 0.51 -11.48 -8.94
C ARG A 38 1.16 -11.61 -7.56
N ALA A 39 2.48 -11.77 -7.50
CA ALA A 39 3.21 -11.79 -6.24
C ALA A 39 3.05 -10.47 -5.47
N LYS A 40 3.26 -9.34 -6.17
CA LYS A 40 3.03 -7.98 -5.62
C LYS A 40 1.59 -7.77 -5.13
N LEU A 41 0.59 -8.29 -5.86
CA LEU A 41 -0.81 -8.18 -5.46
C LEU A 41 -1.13 -9.01 -4.22
N LEU A 42 -0.56 -10.21 -4.08
CA LEU A 42 -0.76 -11.06 -2.90
C LEU A 42 -0.15 -10.41 -1.66
N ASP A 43 1.07 -9.88 -1.78
CA ASP A 43 1.72 -9.12 -0.70
C ASP A 43 0.94 -7.85 -0.35
N ALA A 44 0.45 -7.13 -1.36
CA ALA A 44 -0.39 -5.95 -1.16
C ALA A 44 -1.70 -6.31 -0.45
N ARG A 45 -2.33 -7.45 -0.76
CA ARG A 45 -3.55 -7.90 -0.09
C ARG A 45 -3.30 -8.24 1.38
N ALA A 46 -2.19 -8.91 1.69
CA ALA A 46 -1.80 -9.17 3.07
C ALA A 46 -1.52 -7.86 3.83
N ALA A 47 -0.79 -6.93 3.21
CA ALA A 47 -0.54 -5.61 3.76
C ALA A 47 -1.83 -4.78 3.97
N LEU A 48 -2.80 -4.89 3.07
CA LEU A 48 -4.11 -4.24 3.20
C LEU A 48 -4.90 -4.79 4.38
N TRP A 49 -4.95 -6.12 4.56
CA TRP A 49 -5.62 -6.73 5.70
C TRP A 49 -4.95 -6.35 7.02
N LEU A 50 -3.62 -6.47 7.09
CA LEU A 50 -2.84 -6.06 8.26
C LEU A 50 -3.07 -4.58 8.59
N GLY A 51 -3.02 -3.70 7.58
CA GLY A 51 -3.30 -2.28 7.73
C GLY A 51 -4.72 -1.99 8.21
N ALA A 52 -5.71 -2.66 7.62
CA ALA A 52 -7.12 -2.52 8.02
C ALA A 52 -7.36 -3.00 9.45
N THR A 53 -6.81 -4.16 9.83
CA THR A 53 -6.91 -4.70 11.18
C THR A 53 -6.19 -3.81 12.19
N ALA A 54 -4.98 -3.32 11.86
CA ALA A 54 -4.24 -2.39 12.72
C ALA A 54 -5.03 -1.08 12.93
N MET A 55 -5.64 -0.53 11.87
CA MET A 55 -6.45 0.68 11.98
C MET A 55 -7.73 0.46 12.80
N ALA A 56 -8.39 -0.68 12.64
CA ALA A 56 -9.54 -1.06 13.46
C ALA A 56 -9.17 -1.23 14.95
N LEU A 57 -8.05 -1.88 15.25
CA LEU A 57 -7.53 -2.02 16.61
C LEU A 57 -7.13 -0.66 17.20
N ALA A 58 -6.48 0.20 16.44
CA ALA A 58 -6.13 1.55 16.87
C ALA A 58 -7.37 2.38 17.21
N LEU A 59 -8.44 2.27 16.40
CA LEU A 59 -9.71 2.93 16.69
C LEU A 59 -10.35 2.37 17.97
N ALA A 60 -10.42 1.04 18.12
CA ALA A 60 -10.96 0.40 19.31
C ALA A 60 -10.20 0.79 20.58
N ALA A 61 -8.86 0.79 20.52
CA ALA A 61 -7.99 1.21 21.61
C ALA A 61 -8.20 2.70 21.95
N SER A 62 -8.36 3.56 20.94
CA SER A 62 -8.63 4.99 21.16
C SER A 62 -9.94 5.21 21.91
N VAL A 63 -11.01 4.52 21.52
CA VAL A 63 -12.31 4.59 22.23
C VAL A 63 -12.18 4.06 23.66
N ALA A 64 -11.54 2.90 23.84
CA ALA A 64 -11.32 2.32 25.16
C ALA A 64 -10.49 3.23 26.08
N LEU A 65 -9.48 3.91 25.53
CA LEU A 65 -8.67 4.88 26.25
C LEU A 65 -9.51 6.07 26.73
N VAL A 66 -10.36 6.64 25.86
CA VAL A 66 -11.26 7.74 26.22
C VAL A 66 -12.21 7.32 27.34
N VAL A 67 -12.84 6.15 27.20
CA VAL A 67 -13.76 5.62 28.21
C VAL A 67 -13.03 5.39 29.54
N GLY A 68 -11.85 4.77 29.52
CA GLY A 68 -11.03 4.55 30.71
C GLY A 68 -10.64 5.86 31.41
N LEU A 69 -10.30 6.90 30.63
CA LEU A 69 -9.95 8.22 31.16
C LEU A 69 -11.14 8.88 31.86
N VAL A 70 -12.32 8.82 31.23
CA VAL A 70 -13.57 9.34 31.82
C VAL A 70 -13.92 8.59 33.11
N LEU A 71 -13.84 7.25 33.11
CA LEU A 71 -14.12 6.45 34.30
C LEU A 71 -13.14 6.72 35.44
N THR A 72 -11.87 6.97 35.12
CA THR A 72 -10.83 7.31 36.12
C THR A 72 -11.04 8.69 36.73
N LEU A 73 -11.45 9.69 35.92
CA LEU A 73 -11.70 11.06 36.40
C LEU A 73 -13.07 11.23 37.07
N SER A 74 -14.06 10.42 36.66
CA SER A 74 -15.44 10.49 37.16
C SER A 74 -15.55 10.52 38.69
N PRO A 75 -14.85 9.67 39.47
CA PRO A 75 -14.93 9.72 40.94
C PRO A 75 -14.30 10.96 41.58
N LEU A 76 -13.42 11.70 40.88
CA LEU A 76 -12.75 12.89 41.43
C LEU A 76 -13.53 14.18 41.17
N VAL A 77 -14.09 14.34 39.97
CA VAL A 77 -14.70 15.61 39.52
C VAL A 77 -16.16 15.47 39.10
N GLY A 78 -16.69 14.26 39.11
CA GLY A 78 -18.02 13.92 38.61
C GLY A 78 -18.03 13.63 37.10
N PRO A 79 -19.04 12.88 36.60
CA PRO A 79 -19.06 12.39 35.22
C PRO A 79 -19.08 13.50 34.16
N GLY A 80 -19.83 14.58 34.41
CA GLY A 80 -19.97 15.69 33.45
C GLY A 80 -18.68 16.50 33.27
N TRP A 81 -17.95 16.76 34.36
CA TRP A 81 -16.68 17.46 34.28
C TRP A 81 -15.57 16.57 33.73
N ALA A 82 -15.60 15.28 34.05
CA ALA A 82 -14.65 14.31 33.50
C ALA A 82 -14.73 14.26 31.96
N THR A 83 -15.92 14.16 31.38
CA THR A 83 -16.07 14.15 29.92
C THR A 83 -15.61 15.46 29.27
N LEU A 84 -15.94 16.60 29.88
CA LEU A 84 -15.54 17.92 29.37
C LEU A 84 -14.01 18.07 29.35
N ILE A 85 -13.33 17.68 30.44
CA ILE A 85 -11.87 17.73 30.54
C ILE A 85 -11.23 16.84 29.47
N VAL A 86 -11.71 15.60 29.31
CA VAL A 86 -11.15 14.65 28.34
C VAL A 86 -11.35 15.12 26.90
N VAL A 87 -12.54 15.61 26.56
CA VAL A 87 -12.84 16.12 25.21
C VAL A 87 -11.99 17.35 24.88
N VAL A 88 -11.87 18.30 25.81
CA VAL A 88 -11.04 19.50 25.60
C VAL A 88 -9.56 19.12 25.49
N GLY A 89 -9.07 18.22 26.35
CA GLY A 89 -7.67 17.78 26.32
C GLY A 89 -7.30 17.08 25.01
N ILE A 90 -8.08 16.09 24.59
CA ILE A 90 -7.84 15.37 23.33
C ILE A 90 -8.06 16.28 22.12
N GLY A 91 -9.09 17.13 22.16
CA GLY A 91 -9.36 18.10 21.10
C GLY A 91 -8.23 19.11 20.92
N ALA A 92 -7.61 19.57 22.00
CA ALA A 92 -6.44 20.45 21.95
C ALA A 92 -5.24 19.77 21.26
N ILE A 93 -4.94 18.52 21.64
CA ILE A 93 -3.86 17.74 21.03
C ILE A 93 -4.14 17.52 19.53
N ALA A 94 -5.34 17.09 19.18
CA ALA A 94 -5.76 16.87 17.79
C ALA A 94 -5.67 18.16 16.97
N GLY A 95 -6.10 19.30 17.54
CA GLY A 95 -6.01 20.61 16.91
C GLY A 95 -4.57 21.05 16.63
N ILE A 96 -3.65 20.80 17.57
CA ILE A 96 -2.21 21.08 17.38
C ILE A 96 -1.65 20.22 16.26
N MET A 97 -1.93 18.91 16.26
CA MET A 97 -1.46 18.01 15.20
C MET A 97 -2.03 18.39 13.83
N ALA A 98 -3.31 18.72 13.75
CA ALA A 98 -3.95 19.19 12.52
C ALA A 98 -3.29 20.47 12.00
N ARG A 99 -2.95 21.41 12.89
CA ARG A 99 -2.23 22.64 12.52
C ARG A 99 -0.84 22.34 11.97
N LEU A 100 -0.08 21.45 12.60
CA LEU A 100 1.25 21.05 12.14
C LEU A 100 1.17 20.35 10.77
N ALA A 101 0.22 19.42 10.61
CA ALA A 101 -0.03 18.75 9.33
C ALA A 101 -0.38 19.76 8.22
N TRP A 102 -1.24 20.73 8.53
CA TRP A 102 -1.63 21.78 7.59
C TRP A 102 -0.45 22.67 7.15
N VAL A 103 0.45 22.99 8.09
CA VAL A 103 1.70 23.71 7.78
C VAL A 103 2.57 22.89 6.84
N GLN A 104 2.67 21.58 7.06
CA GLN A 104 3.49 20.70 6.22
C GLN A 104 2.90 20.52 4.82
N VAL A 105 1.59 20.34 4.71
CA VAL A 105 0.88 20.25 3.42
C VAL A 105 1.02 21.55 2.63
N LYS A 106 0.89 22.71 3.29
CA LYS A 106 1.08 24.01 2.64
C LYS A 106 2.51 24.23 2.13
N ARG A 107 3.53 23.63 2.76
CA ARG A 107 4.90 23.69 2.25
C ARG A 107 5.04 22.93 0.94
N ILE A 108 4.56 21.69 0.89
CA ILE A 108 4.60 20.84 -0.31
C ILE A 108 3.80 21.48 -1.46
N LEU A 109 2.65 22.06 -1.15
CA LEU A 109 1.80 22.72 -2.15
C LEU A 109 2.31 24.13 -2.55
N GLY A 110 3.17 24.73 -1.73
CA GLY A 110 3.74 26.06 -1.91
C GLY A 110 5.09 26.07 -2.62
N GLU A 111 5.75 24.91 -2.76
CA GLU A 111 6.88 24.69 -3.65
C GLU A 111 6.37 24.81 -5.11
N LYS A 112 6.36 26.03 -5.63
CA LYS A 112 6.26 26.24 -7.07
C LYS A 112 7.50 25.64 -7.75
N PRO A 113 7.35 24.90 -8.86
CA PRO A 113 8.49 24.47 -9.66
C PRO A 113 9.27 25.65 -10.23
#